data_AF-G1VMJ1-F1
#
_entry.id   AF-G1VMJ1-F1
#
_cell.length_a   1.000
_cell.length_b   1.000
_cell.length_c   1.000
_cell.angle_alpha   90.00
_cell.angle_beta   90.00
_cell.angle_gamma   90.00
#
_symmetry.space_group_name_H-M   'P 1'
#
loop_
_entity.id
_entity.type
_entity.pdbx_description
1 polymer ?
#
loop_
_entity_poly.entity_id
_entity_poly.type
_entity_poly.pdbx_seq_one_letter_code
_entity_poly.pdbx_strand_id
1 'polypeptide(L)' 'MYENIYRIKEIRNDSKGEEIVNNLLEKGWTFISAIQVGTPEAMDIVYVVGATKDIYESEKKDSNLEKLIDELSS' A
#
# COMPACT_ATOMS: atom_id res chain seq x y z
N MET A 1 15.22 -1.52 12.84
CA MET A 1 15.00 -1.50 11.37
C MET A 1 13.64 -0.90 10.97
N TYR A 2 12.62 -0.88 11.84
CA TYR A 2 11.29 -0.30 11.56
C TYR A 2 10.83 0.79 12.55
N GLU A 3 11.77 1.46 13.23
CA GLU A 3 11.47 2.31 14.40
C GLU A 3 10.57 3.53 14.10
N ASN A 4 10.38 3.86 12.81
CA ASN A 4 9.58 4.99 12.36
C ASN A 4 8.33 4.61 11.55
N ILE A 5 7.94 3.33 11.52
CA ILE A 5 6.69 2.91 10.85
C ILE A 5 5.51 3.47 11.67
N TYR A 6 4.76 4.37 11.06
CA TYR A 6 3.56 4.97 11.64
C TYR A 6 2.30 4.18 11.29
N ARG A 7 2.21 3.65 10.07
CA ARG A 7 1.05 2.89 9.60
C ARG A 7 1.46 1.66 8.83
N ILE A 8 0.75 0.56 9.05
CA ILE A 8 0.89 -0.70 8.30
C ILE A 8 -0.36 -0.89 7.43
N LYS A 9 -0.16 -1.40 6.22
CA LYS A 9 -1.21 -1.89 5.32
C LYS A 9 -0.92 -3.36 4.98
N GLU A 10 -1.96 -4.18 5.06
CA GLU A 10 -1.97 -5.53 4.51
C GLU A 10 -2.64 -5.51 3.14
N ILE A 11 -2.00 -6.13 2.16
CA ILE A 11 -2.50 -6.22 0.79
C ILE A 11 -2.78 -7.69 0.51
N ARG A 12 -4.08 -7.99 0.40
CA ARG A 12 -4.62 -9.31 0.10
C ARG A 12 -5.35 -9.21 -1.22
N ASN A 13 -4.64 -9.45 -2.31
CA ASN A 13 -5.19 -9.40 -3.66
C ASN A 13 -4.39 -10.34 -4.56
N ASP A 14 -5.02 -11.44 -4.96
CA ASP A 14 -4.33 -12.53 -5.66
C ASP A 14 -3.96 -12.16 -7.10
N SER A 15 -4.67 -11.21 -7.70
CA SER A 15 -4.46 -10.82 -9.10
C SER A 15 -3.60 -9.57 -9.25
N LYS A 16 -3.58 -8.68 -8.24
CA LYS A 16 -2.92 -7.36 -8.32
C LYS A 16 -2.05 -7.01 -7.11
N GLY A 17 -1.85 -7.93 -6.18
CA GLY A 17 -1.13 -7.67 -4.94
C GLY A 17 0.27 -7.08 -5.17
N GLU A 18 1.02 -7.66 -6.12
CA GLU A 18 2.36 -7.20 -6.47
C GLU A 18 2.37 -5.78 -7.07
N GLU A 19 1.45 -5.49 -7.99
CA GLU A 19 1.29 -4.15 -8.59
C GLU A 19 1.00 -3.10 -7.51
N ILE A 20 0.09 -3.40 -6.58
CA ILE A 20 -0.27 -2.51 -5.48
C ILE A 20 0.94 -2.27 -4.56
N VAL A 21 1.70 -3.32 -4.24
CA VAL A 21 2.92 -3.20 -3.42
C VAL A 21 3.94 -2.31 -4.13
N ASN A 22 4.26 -2.58 -5.39
CA ASN A 22 5.25 -1.81 -6.15
C ASN A 22 4.89 -0.33 -6.22
N ASN A 23 3.63 -0.01 -6.50
CA ASN A 23 3.14 1.38 -6.50
C ASN A 23 3.31 2.06 -5.13
N LEU A 24 3.12 1.34 -4.02
CA LEU A 24 3.33 1.89 -2.68
C LEU A 24 4.82 2.08 -2.37
N LEU A 25 5.68 1.16 -2.82
CA LEU A 25 7.12 1.28 -2.66
C LEU A 25 7.67 2.49 -3.44
N GLU A 26 7.18 2.75 -4.64
CA GLU A 26 7.51 3.96 -5.43
C GLU A 26 7.12 5.25 -4.70
N LYS A 27 6.00 5.22 -3.96
CA LYS A 27 5.56 6.32 -3.08
C LYS A 27 6.33 6.43 -1.77
N GLY A 28 7.36 5.60 -1.55
CA GLY A 28 8.20 5.62 -0.36
C GLY A 28 7.70 4.77 0.81
N TRP A 29 6.70 3.90 0.60
CA TRP A 29 6.38 2.87 1.58
C TRP A 29 7.54 1.86 1.69
N THR A 30 7.65 1.22 2.84
CA THR A 30 8.65 0.19 3.13
C THR A 30 8.01 -1.18 3.09
N PHE A 31 8.61 -2.10 2.33
CA PHE A 31 8.25 -3.51 2.39
C PHE A 31 8.67 -4.10 3.74
N ILE A 32 7.74 -4.77 4.44
CA ILE A 32 8.01 -5.40 5.74
C ILE A 32 8.14 -6.90 5.58
N SER A 33 7.13 -7.54 4.98
CA SER A 33 7.09 -9.00 4.83
C SER A 33 6.07 -9.44 3.78
N ALA A 34 6.25 -10.63 3.24
CA ALA A 34 5.21 -11.37 2.52
C ALA A 34 4.95 -12.68 3.27
N ILE A 35 3.68 -13.02 3.46
CA ILE A 35 3.25 -14.20 4.21
C ILE A 35 2.35 -15.01 3.29
N GLN A 36 2.71 -16.27 3.06
CA GLN A 36 1.84 -17.20 2.37
C GLN A 36 0.88 -17.83 3.39
N VAL A 37 -0.42 -17.75 3.10
CA VAL A 37 -1.48 -18.27 3.96
C VAL A 37 -2.42 -19.14 3.14
N GLY A 38 -3.10 -20.08 3.80
CA GLY A 38 -4.09 -20.95 3.15
C GLY A 38 -3.77 -22.43 3.28
N THR A 39 -4.46 -23.23 2.46
CA THR A 39 -4.27 -24.69 2.40
C THR A 39 -3.43 -25.06 1.19
N PRO A 40 -2.91 -26.30 1.09
CA PRO A 40 -2.19 -26.75 -0.09
C PRO A 40 -3.00 -26.60 -1.40
N GLU A 41 -4.33 -26.65 -1.32
CA GLU A 41 -5.23 -26.51 -2.46
C GLU A 41 -5.59 -25.05 -2.81
N ALA A 42 -5.42 -24.11 -1.87
CA ALA A 42 -5.71 -22.69 -2.04
C ALA A 42 -4.73 -21.86 -1.21
N MET A 43 -3.66 -21.38 -1.87
CA MET A 43 -2.62 -20.56 -1.27
C MET A 43 -2.75 -19.11 -1.72
N ASP A 44 -2.81 -18.20 -0.76
CA ASP A 44 -2.83 -16.76 -0.96
C ASP A 44 -1.53 -16.14 -0.46
N ILE A 45 -1.15 -14.99 -1.04
CA ILE A 45 -0.01 -14.20 -0.58
C ILE A 45 -0.52 -12.89 0.02
N VAL A 46 -0.14 -12.65 1.27
CA VAL A 46 -0.40 -11.40 1.99
C VAL A 46 0.87 -10.58 2.03
N TYR A 47 0.86 -9.42 1.39
CA TYR A 47 1.97 -8.47 1.48
C TYR A 47 1.72 -7.48 2.62
N VAL A 48 2.76 -7.19 3.39
CA VAL A 48 2.74 -6.24 4.49
C VAL A 48 3.72 -5.12 4.15
N VAL A 49 3.19 -3.91 4.06
CA VAL A 49 3.96 -2.69 3.82
C VAL A 49 3.69 -1.69 4.94
N GLY A 50 4.65 -0.84 5.24
CA GLY A 50 4.47 0.22 6.22
C GLY A 50 4.99 1.56 5.73
N ALA A 51 4.39 2.63 6.24
CA ALA A 51 4.76 4.00 5.94
C ALA A 51 5.12 4.75 7.21
N THR A 52 6.05 5.68 7.09
CA THR A 52 6.25 6.74 8.09
C THR A 52 5.06 7.69 8.06
N LYS A 53 4.97 8.57 9.07
CA LYS A 53 3.88 9.54 9.16
C LYS A 53 3.84 10.46 7.94
N ASP A 54 5.01 10.96 7.50
CA ASP A 54 5.13 11.89 6.37
C ASP A 54 4.63 11.27 5.05
N ILE A 55 5.05 10.02 4.77
CA ILE A 55 4.63 9.28 3.57
C ILE A 55 3.13 8.97 3.60
N TYR A 56 2.59 8.60 4.76
CA TYR A 56 1.17 8.31 4.89
C TYR A 56 0.30 9.58 4.72
N GLU A 57 0.77 10.71 5.24
CA GLU A 57 0.07 11.99 5.11
C GLU A 57 0.21 12.61 3.71
N SER A 58 1.32 12.38 2.99
CA SER A 58 1.47 12.82 1.60
C SER A 58 0.52 12.09 0.66
N GLU A 59 0.36 10.77 0.80
CA GLU A 59 -0.61 10.00 0.01
C GLU A 59 -2.04 10.54 0.15
N LYS A 60 -2.44 10.91 1.38
CA LYS A 60 -3.77 11.47 1.64
C LYS A 60 -3.99 12.83 0.97
N LYS A 61 -2.93 13.62 0.80
CA LYS A 61 -3.00 14.93 0.15
C LYS A 61 -3.09 14.79 -1.37
N ASP A 62 -2.40 13.82 -1.96
CA ASP A 62 -2.52 13.51 -3.40
C ASP A 62 -3.94 13.07 -3.78
N SER A 63 -4.62 12.28 -2.93
CA SER A 63 -6.02 11.89 -3.16
C SER A 63 -7.03 13.06 -3.20
N ASN A 64 -6.67 14.23 -2.66
CA ASN A 64 -7.50 15.44 -2.71
C ASN A 64 -7.28 16.26 -4.00
N LEU A 65 -6.12 16.13 -4.66
CA LEU A 65 -5.84 16.80 -5.93
C LEU A 65 -6.59 16.16 -7.09
N GLU A 66 -6.70 14.84 -7.12
CA GLU A 66 -7.51 14.12 -8.12
C GLU A 66 -8.99 14.52 -8.05
N LYS A 67 -9.55 14.65 -6.84
CA LYS A 67 -10.94 15.13 -6.65
C LYS A 67 -11.14 16.59 -7.09
N LEU A 68 -10.15 17.45 -6.85
CA LEU A 68 -10.24 18.86 -7.22
C LEU A 68 -10.18 19.05 -8.75
N ILE A 69 -9.41 18.21 -9.45
CA ILE A 69 -9.30 18.23 -10.92
C ILE A 69 -10.59 17.71 -11.58
N ASP A 70 -11.24 16.70 -11.00
CA ASP A 70 -12.55 16.21 -11.47
C ASP A 70 -13.67 17.25 -11.28
N GLU A 71 -13.67 18.01 -10.17
CA GLU A 71 -14.66 19.07 -9.92
C GLU A 71 -14.46 20.32 -10.80
N LEU A 72 -13.22 20.62 -11.21
CA LEU A 72 -12.90 21.76 -12.07
C LEU A 72 -13.05 21.45 -13.57
N SER A 73 -13.20 20.17 -13.92
CA SER A 73 -13.39 19.71 -15.31
C SER A 73 -14.86 19.39 -15.64
N SER A 74 -15.78 19.57 -14.68
CA SER A 74 -17.24 19.42 -14.85
C SER A 74 -17.92 20.78 -14.97
#